data_AF-A0A0M9DHP2-F1
#
_entry.id   AF-A0A0M9DHP2-F1
#
_cell.length_a   1.000
_cell.length_b   1.000
_cell.length_c   1.000
_cell.angle_alpha   90.00
_cell.angle_beta   90.00
_cell.angle_gamma   90.00
#
_symmetry.space_group_name_H-M   'P 1'
#
loop_
_entity.id
_entity.type
_entity.pdbx_description
1 polymer ?
#
loop_
_entity_poly.entity_id
_entity_poly.type
_entity_poly.pdbx_seq_one_letter_code
_entity_poly.pdbx_strand_id
1 'polypeptide(L)' 'MQKDVVEKLKNDYNIIISESYYGMIEQGVRTPSLKVAHAISELFGVITTKIFLNTNTTKCCF' A
#
# COMPACT_ATOMS: atom_id res chain seq x y z
N MET A 1 -5.65 -12.08 -7.37
CA MET A 1 -4.51 -11.85 -6.47
C MET A 1 -4.43 -10.38 -6.04
N GLN A 2 -4.15 -9.40 -6.92
CA GLN A 2 -4.17 -7.97 -6.55
C GLN A 2 -5.59 -7.37 -6.52
N LYS A 3 -6.43 -7.73 -7.50
CA LYS A 3 -7.84 -7.34 -7.55
C LYS A 3 -8.60 -7.64 -6.25
N ASP A 4 -8.39 -8.82 -5.67
CA ASP A 4 -9.07 -9.24 -4.43
C ASP A 4 -8.69 -8.34 -3.24
N VAL A 5 -7.44 -7.88 -3.20
CA VAL A 5 -6.97 -6.95 -2.15
C VAL A 5 -7.64 -5.59 -2.32
N VAL A 6 -7.71 -5.09 -3.54
CA VAL A 6 -8.38 -3.81 -3.84
C VAL A 6 -9.87 -3.87 -3.50
N GLU A 7 -10.54 -4.99 -3.80
CA GLU A 7 -11.95 -5.19 -3.44
C GLU A 7 -12.14 -5.25 -1.92
N LYS A 8 -11.27 -5.93 -1.17
CA LYS A 8 -11.32 -5.94 0.30
C LYS A 8 -11.07 -4.56 0.90
N LEU A 9 -10.09 -3.82 0.39
CA LEU A 9 -9.84 -2.44 0.83
C LEU A 9 -11.05 -1.53 0.59
N LYS A 10 -11.77 -1.74 -0.52
CA LYS A 10 -12.99 -1.02 -0.82
C LYS A 10 -14.13 -1.40 0.15
N ASN A 11 -14.37 -2.70 0.33
CA ASN A 11 -15.53 -3.19 1.08
C ASN A 11 -15.36 -2.98 2.60
N ASP A 12 -14.17 -3.23 3.13
CA ASP A 12 -13.95 -3.30 4.58
C ASP A 12 -13.46 -1.95 5.15
N TYR A 13 -12.77 -1.15 4.34
CA TYR A 13 -12.12 0.10 4.78
C TYR A 13 -12.58 1.35 4.03
N ASN A 14 -13.49 1.20 3.05
CA ASN A 14 -13.93 2.28 2.15
C ASN A 14 -12.76 3.02 1.49
N ILE A 15 -11.74 2.26 1.07
CA ILE A 15 -10.56 2.75 0.37
C ILE A 15 -10.62 2.30 -1.08
N ILE A 16 -10.75 3.27 -1.98
CA ILE A 16 -10.83 3.04 -3.42
C ILE A 16 -9.47 3.39 -4.02
N ILE A 17 -8.74 2.36 -4.46
CA ILE A 17 -7.47 2.49 -5.17
C ILE A 17 -7.51 1.63 -6.43
N SER A 18 -6.66 1.93 -7.41
CA SER A 18 -6.52 1.06 -8.59
C SER A 18 -5.63 -0.16 -8.29
N GLU A 19 -5.83 -1.24 -9.04
CA GLU A 19 -4.94 -2.41 -9.02
C GLU A 19 -3.50 -2.02 -9.33
N SER A 20 -3.29 -1.14 -10.32
CA SER A 20 -1.96 -0.62 -10.67
C SER A 20 -1.30 0.16 -9.53
N TYR A 21 -2.08 0.93 -8.75
CA TYR A 21 -1.56 1.65 -7.59
C TYR A 21 -1.15 0.70 -6.48
N TYR A 22 -1.98 -0.30 -6.17
CA TYR A 22 -1.60 -1.35 -5.23
C TYR A 22 -0.35 -2.11 -5.68
N GLY A 23 -0.24 -2.47 -6.96
CA GLY A 23 0.95 -3.12 -7.51
C GLY A 23 2.24 -2.29 -7.35
N MET A 24 2.16 -0.97 -7.50
CA MET A 24 3.30 -0.08 -7.24
C MET A 24 3.71 -0.03 -5.76
N ILE A 25 2.74 -0.17 -4.85
CA ILE A 25 3.02 -0.27 -3.40
C ILE A 25 3.72 -1.60 -3.11
N GLU A 26 3.20 -2.70 -3.65
CA GLU A 26 3.77 -4.05 -3.48
C GLU A 26 5.22 -4.15 -3.98
N GLN A 27 5.53 -3.45 -5.08
CA GLN A 27 6.87 -3.38 -5.67
C GLN A 27 7.80 -2.36 -4.98
N GLY A 28 7.32 -1.61 -3.98
CA GLY A 28 8.09 -0.56 -3.31
C GLY A 28 8.36 0.69 -4.16
N VAL A 29 7.67 0.84 -5.30
CA VAL A 29 7.79 2.00 -6.20
C VAL A 29 7.02 3.20 -5.67
N ARG A 30 5.89 2.96 -4.99
CA ARG A 30 5.06 4.02 -4.41
C ARG A 30 4.85 3.82 -2.91
N THR A 31 5.06 4.89 -2.18
CA THR A 31 4.65 4.98 -0.78
C THR A 31 3.16 5.33 -0.70
N PRO A 32 2.32 4.50 -0.06
CA PRO A 32 0.91 4.80 0.16
C PRO A 32 0.72 5.96 1.13
N SER A 33 -0.49 6.52 1.18
CA SER A 33 -0.88 7.41 2.29
C SER A 33 -1.00 6.62 3.60
N LEU A 34 -0.92 7.32 4.74
CA LEU A 34 -1.07 6.69 6.06
C LEU A 34 -2.36 5.86 6.18
N LYS A 35 -3.47 6.38 5.67
CA LYS A 35 -4.77 5.69 5.67
C LYS A 35 -4.72 4.37 4.90
N VAL A 36 -4.16 4.39 3.70
CA VAL A 36 -4.06 3.19 2.84
C VAL A 36 -3.15 2.15 3.47
N ALA A 37 -2.00 2.58 3.99
CA ALA A 37 -1.06 1.66 4.61
C ALA A 37 -1.56 1.06 5.91
N HIS A 38 -2.31 1.83 6.71
CA HIS A 38 -2.93 1.31 7.93
C HIS A 38 -3.96 0.22 7.60
N ALA A 39 -4.83 0.46 6.61
CA ALA A 39 -5.78 -0.55 6.17
C ALA A 39 -5.10 -1.81 5.59
N ILE A 40 -4.02 -1.65 4.82
CA ILE A 40 -3.21 -2.80 4.34
C ILE A 40 -2.60 -3.54 5.54
N SER A 41 -2.07 -2.82 6.53
CA SER A 41 -1.51 -3.39 7.76
C SER A 41 -2.53 -4.22 8.54
N GLU A 42 -3.75 -3.70 8.71
CA GLU A 42 -4.85 -4.43 9.34
C GLU A 42 -5.29 -5.64 8.52
N LEU A 43 -5.41 -5.49 7.19
CA LEU A 43 -5.84 -6.56 6.28
C LEU A 43 -4.90 -7.78 6.28
N PHE A 44 -3.59 -7.55 6.45
CA PHE A 44 -2.58 -8.60 6.43
C PHE A 44 -2.02 -8.95 7.82
N GLY A 45 -2.47 -8.28 8.88
CA GLY A 45 -1.95 -8.48 10.23
C GLY A 45 -0.46 -8.16 10.38
N VAL A 46 0.08 -7.27 9.54
CA VAL A 46 1.49 -6.88 9.52
C VAL A 46 1.65 -5.47 10.05
N ILE A 47 2.74 -5.18 10.75
CA ILE A 47 2.98 -3.85 11.32
C ILE A 47 3.27 -2.85 10.18
N THR A 48 2.57 -1.71 10.18
CA THR A 48 2.69 -0.62 9.17
C THR A 48 4.13 -0.20 8.89
N THR A 49 5.03 -0.23 9.87
CA THR A 49 6.45 0.11 9.72
C THR A 49 7.16 -0.76 8.68
N LYS A 50 6.72 -2.01 8.48
CA LYS A 50 7.24 -2.90 7.42
C LYS A 50 6.77 -2.50 6.02
N ILE A 51 5.69 -1.72 5.92
CA ILE A 51 5.15 -1.22 4.64
C ILE A 51 5.86 0.08 4.23
N PHE A 52 6.31 0.89 5.20
CA PHE A 52 6.84 2.23 4.95
C PHE A 52 8.36 2.37 4.87
N LEU A 53 9.14 1.42 5.41
CA LEU A 53 10.55 1.70 5.75
C LEU A 53 11.60 0.89 4.97
N ASN A 54 11.26 0.25 3.85
CA ASN A 54 12.31 -0.27 2.96
C ASN A 54 12.82 0.87 2.05
N THR A 55 13.56 1.81 2.63
CA THR A 55 14.02 3.04 1.99
C THR A 55 15.16 2.75 1.02
N ASN A 56 14.82 2.39 -0.21
CA ASN A 56 15.53 2.91 -1.39
C ASN A 56 14.63 3.98 -2.02
N THR A 57 14.33 5.03 -1.26
CA THR A 57 13.60 6.18 -1.79
C THR A 57 14.37 6.74 -2.98
N THR A 58 13.68 7.01 -4.08
CA THR A 58 14.22 7.62 -5.30
C THR A 58 15.20 8.74 -4.98
N LYS A 59 16.41 8.71 -5.56
CA LYS A 59 17.36 9.83 -5.53
C LYS A 59 16.59 11.13 -5.72
N CYS A 60 16.63 12.01 -4.72
CA CYS A 60 16.22 13.38 -4.90
C CYS A 60 17.07 13.95 -6.05
N CYS A 61 16.44 14.53 -7.06
CA CYS A 61 17.15 15.17 -8.15
C CYS A 61 18.05 16.28 -7.57
N PHE A 62 19.35 16.20 -7.83
CA PHE A 62 20.30 17.30 -7.63
C PHE A 62 20.24 18.25 -8.82
#